data_AF-A0A5Q4DPH5-F1
#
_entry.id   AF-A0A5Q4DPH5-F1
#
_cell.length_a   1.000
_cell.length_b   1.000
_cell.length_c   1.000
_cell.angle_alpha   90.00
_cell.angle_beta   90.00
_cell.angle_gamma   90.00
#
_symmetry.space_group_name_H-M   'P 1'
#
loop_
_entity.id
_entity.type
_entity.pdbx_description
1 polymer ?
#
loop_
_entity_poly.entity_id
_entity_poly.type
_entity_poly.pdbx_seq_one_letter_code
_entity_poly.pdbx_strand_id
1 'polypeptide(L)'
;MTDVIRKQAEELTQEIDALVQTPLAQPSDVPIPLDDAQGADADVIRARMAEIDMAQTSTIIGFGARAQADLQQISQSMLADVKNKDLGPAGDGLREMVTTLRGFSVTELDARRKRSWWERLTGKAAPIVRFQERFNTVQGQIDRITGNLLNHETALLKDIKALDKLYEKTLEFYHELALYISAGEAKLRSLDATDIPAKQAEVDAAPENDKVLKAQELRDLRAARDDLERRVHDLRLTRQVTMQSLPSIRLVQENDKSLVTK
;
A
#
# COMPACT_ATOMS: atom_id res chain seq x y z
N MET A 1 32.87 -10.10 11.25
CA MET A 1 32.22 -9.15 10.34
C MET A 1 33.12 -8.92 9.13
N THR A 2 32.77 -9.54 8.01
CA THR A 2 33.42 -9.28 6.72
C THR A 2 33.09 -7.86 6.26
N ASP A 3 34.06 -7.17 5.63
CA ASP A 3 33.85 -5.79 5.14
C ASP A 3 32.67 -5.68 4.15
N VAL A 4 32.31 -6.79 3.49
CA VAL A 4 31.15 -6.89 2.60
C VAL A 4 29.83 -6.70 3.36
N ILE A 5 29.65 -7.38 4.50
CA ILE A 5 28.39 -7.31 5.28
C ILE A 5 28.23 -5.91 5.88
N ARG A 6 29.34 -5.30 6.34
CA ARG A 6 29.32 -3.92 6.87
C ARG A 6 28.87 -2.93 5.79
N LYS A 7 29.47 -3.01 4.61
CA LYS A 7 29.13 -2.13 3.48
C LYS A 7 27.67 -2.28 3.05
N GLN A 8 27.17 -3.51 2.99
CA GLN A 8 25.77 -3.79 2.67
C GLN A 8 24.80 -3.22 3.72
N ALA A 9 25.14 -3.34 5.00
CA ALA A 9 24.34 -2.74 6.07
C ALA A 9 24.31 -1.21 5.96
N GLU A 10 25.47 -0.56 5.75
CA GLU A 10 25.58 0.89 5.58
C GLU A 10 24.78 1.40 4.37
N GLU A 11 24.85 0.72 3.22
CA GLU A 11 24.07 1.04 2.02
C GLU A 11 22.56 0.92 2.28
N LEU A 12 22.14 -0.16 2.96
CA LEU A 12 20.74 -0.43 3.27
C LEU A 12 20.16 0.59 4.26
N THR A 13 20.94 0.98 5.28
CA THR A 13 20.54 2.04 6.23
C THR A 13 20.37 3.39 5.52
N GLN A 14 21.29 3.77 4.63
CA GLN A 14 21.17 5.00 3.86
C GLN A 14 19.94 5.02 2.96
N GLU A 15 19.61 3.90 2.33
CA GLU A 15 18.43 3.77 1.48
C GLU A 15 17.13 3.89 2.27
N ILE A 16 17.09 3.33 3.48
CA ILE A 16 15.93 3.45 4.37
C ILE A 16 15.79 4.91 4.85
N ASP A 17 16.87 5.54 5.30
CA ASP A 17 16.86 6.94 5.74
C ASP A 17 16.36 7.88 4.63
N ALA A 18 16.76 7.65 3.38
CA ALA A 18 16.29 8.44 2.24
C ALA A 18 14.78 8.31 1.99
N LEU A 19 14.21 7.11 2.13
CA LEU A 19 12.78 6.87 1.98
C LEU A 19 11.96 7.38 3.18
N VAL A 20 12.54 7.34 4.38
CA VAL A 20 11.92 7.91 5.59
C VAL A 20 11.77 9.43 5.44
N GLN A 21 12.77 10.10 4.87
CA GLN A 21 12.81 11.55 4.75
C GLN A 21 12.02 12.13 3.57
N THR A 22 11.63 11.31 2.59
CA THR A 22 10.87 11.79 1.43
C THR A 22 9.40 12.06 1.83
N PRO A 23 8.91 13.31 1.75
CA PRO A 23 7.52 13.62 2.07
C PRO A 23 6.59 13.10 0.97
N LEU A 24 5.54 12.38 1.37
CA LEU A 24 4.51 11.92 0.45
C LEU A 24 3.57 13.08 0.05
N ALA A 25 3.05 12.99 -1.18
CA ALA A 25 2.09 13.96 -1.71
C ALA A 25 0.78 13.97 -0.89
N GLN A 26 0.11 15.12 -0.80
CA GLN A 26 -1.15 15.24 -0.06
C GLN A 26 -2.36 15.18 -0.99
N PRO A 27 -3.49 14.62 -0.53
CA PRO A 27 -4.76 14.67 -1.25
C PRO A 27 -5.29 16.10 -1.38
N SER A 28 -5.87 16.40 -2.55
CA SER A 28 -6.56 17.66 -2.83
C SER A 28 -8.04 17.59 -2.43
N ASP A 29 -8.53 18.60 -1.71
CA ASP A 29 -9.79 18.46 -0.96
C ASP A 29 -11.07 18.40 -1.85
N VAL A 30 -11.11 19.05 -3.02
CA VAL A 30 -12.37 19.29 -3.74
C VAL A 30 -12.28 18.95 -5.24
N PRO A 31 -13.22 18.15 -5.80
CA PRO A 31 -13.36 18.00 -7.25
C PRO A 31 -13.64 19.36 -7.90
N ILE A 32 -12.87 19.71 -8.93
CA ILE A 32 -13.02 20.99 -9.64
C ILE A 32 -14.20 20.86 -10.62
N PRO A 33 -15.25 21.70 -10.52
CA PRO A 33 -16.34 21.70 -11.49
C PRO A 33 -15.84 22.01 -12.91
N LEU A 34 -16.48 21.45 -13.95
CA LEU A 34 -16.05 21.70 -15.34
C LEU A 34 -16.02 23.19 -15.70
N ASP A 35 -16.90 23.99 -15.13
CA ASP A 35 -17.00 25.43 -15.42
C ASP A 35 -15.82 26.22 -14.82
N ASP A 36 -15.21 25.68 -13.77
CA ASP A 36 -14.07 26.27 -13.06
C ASP A 36 -12.73 25.62 -13.47
N ALA A 37 -12.77 24.48 -14.18
CA ALA A 37 -11.61 23.76 -14.66
C ALA A 37 -10.92 24.51 -15.82
N GLN A 38 -9.58 24.58 -15.79
CA GLN A 38 -8.78 25.25 -16.81
C GLN A 38 -7.75 24.30 -17.43
N GLY A 39 -7.39 24.56 -18.70
CA GLY A 39 -6.34 23.81 -19.39
C GLY A 39 -6.63 22.31 -19.47
N ALA A 40 -5.63 21.50 -19.11
CA ALA A 40 -5.67 20.04 -19.25
C ALA A 40 -6.80 19.36 -18.48
N ASP A 41 -7.15 19.85 -17.29
CA ASP A 41 -8.19 19.22 -16.45
C ASP A 41 -9.57 19.33 -17.10
N ALA A 42 -9.88 20.47 -17.73
CA ALA A 42 -11.14 20.66 -18.45
C ALA A 42 -11.26 19.71 -19.64
N ASP A 43 -10.16 19.46 -20.36
CA ASP A 43 -10.14 18.54 -21.50
C ASP A 43 -10.33 17.10 -21.06
N VAL A 44 -9.71 16.70 -19.94
CA VAL A 44 -9.91 15.37 -19.36
C VAL A 44 -11.36 15.19 -18.89
N ILE A 45 -11.94 16.17 -18.19
CA ILE A 45 -13.33 16.12 -17.75
C ILE A 45 -14.28 15.99 -18.95
N ARG A 46 -14.06 16.74 -20.04
CA ARG A 46 -14.85 16.60 -21.27
C ARG A 46 -14.67 15.22 -21.92
N ALA A 47 -13.45 14.69 -21.95
CA ALA A 47 -13.19 13.35 -22.49
C ALA A 47 -13.92 12.27 -21.67
N ARG A 48 -13.90 12.36 -20.34
CA ARG A 48 -14.68 11.45 -19.47
C ARG A 48 -16.17 11.63 -19.67
N MET A 49 -16.66 12.86 -19.82
CA MET A 49 -18.07 13.14 -20.10
C MET A 49 -18.53 12.45 -21.39
N ALA A 50 -17.66 12.38 -22.40
CA ALA A 50 -17.92 11.69 -23.67
C ALA A 50 -17.91 10.16 -23.58
N GLU A 51 -17.45 9.57 -22.47
CA GLU A 51 -17.56 8.12 -22.22
C GLU A 51 -19.02 7.70 -21.91
N ILE A 52 -19.90 8.65 -21.57
CA ILE A 52 -21.29 8.39 -21.20
C ILE A 52 -22.19 8.49 -22.45
N ASP A 53 -22.67 7.35 -22.92
CA ASP A 53 -23.72 7.27 -23.93
C ASP A 53 -25.07 6.98 -23.25
N MET A 54 -25.96 7.98 -23.26
CA MET A 54 -27.28 7.89 -22.63
C MET A 54 -28.21 6.87 -23.30
N ALA A 55 -27.91 6.43 -24.52
CA ALA A 55 -28.65 5.36 -25.18
C ALA A 55 -28.18 3.95 -24.75
N GLN A 56 -27.06 3.86 -24.03
CA GLN A 56 -26.42 2.60 -23.65
C GLN A 56 -26.20 2.55 -22.14
N THR A 57 -27.12 1.92 -21.41
CA THR A 57 -27.05 1.75 -19.94
C THR A 57 -25.73 1.13 -19.47
N SER A 58 -25.11 0.27 -20.28
CA SER A 58 -23.82 -0.34 -19.98
C SER A 58 -22.70 0.67 -19.81
N THR A 59 -22.74 1.81 -20.53
CA THR A 59 -21.73 2.87 -20.40
C THR A 59 -21.88 3.62 -19.08
N ILE A 60 -23.12 3.84 -18.63
CA ILE A 60 -23.44 4.44 -17.32
C ILE A 60 -22.96 3.52 -16.19
N ILE A 61 -23.29 2.22 -16.27
CA ILE A 61 -22.85 1.23 -15.28
C ILE A 61 -21.32 1.09 -15.27
N GLY A 62 -20.66 1.22 -16.43
CA GLY A 62 -19.21 1.13 -16.56
C GLY A 62 -18.46 2.42 -16.21
N PHE A 63 -19.15 3.54 -16.02
CA PHE A 63 -18.52 4.86 -15.87
C PHE A 63 -17.63 4.93 -14.62
N GLY A 64 -16.32 5.15 -14.79
CA GLY A 64 -15.34 5.12 -13.70
C GLY A 64 -14.94 3.71 -13.21
N ALA A 65 -15.44 2.63 -13.83
CA ALA A 65 -15.06 1.26 -13.46
C ALA A 65 -13.58 0.95 -13.78
N ARG A 66 -13.01 1.59 -14.82
CA ARG A 66 -11.58 1.43 -15.15
C ARG A 66 -10.68 1.91 -14.02
N ALA A 67 -10.96 3.09 -13.46
CA ALA A 67 -10.21 3.62 -12.34
C ALA A 67 -10.23 2.66 -11.13
N GLN A 68 -11.37 1.99 -10.88
CA GLN A 68 -11.50 1.01 -9.80
C GLN A 68 -10.68 -0.26 -10.03
N ALA A 69 -10.61 -0.75 -11.28
CA ALA A 69 -9.86 -1.94 -11.64
C ALA A 69 -8.35 -1.74 -11.47
N ASP A 70 -7.82 -0.57 -11.84
CA ASP A 70 -6.40 -0.24 -11.75
C ASP A 70 -5.91 -0.27 -10.29
N LEU A 71 -6.69 0.27 -9.34
CA LEU A 71 -6.33 0.21 -7.91
C LEU A 71 -6.31 -1.23 -7.39
N GLN A 72 -7.29 -2.05 -7.78
CA GLN A 72 -7.43 -3.41 -7.29
C GLN A 72 -6.28 -4.31 -7.77
N GLN A 73 -5.86 -4.17 -9.02
CA GLN A 73 -4.73 -4.91 -9.58
C GLN A 73 -3.41 -4.54 -8.88
N ILE A 74 -3.21 -3.25 -8.60
CA ILE A 74 -2.01 -2.76 -7.92
C ILE A 74 -1.98 -3.27 -6.47
N SER A 75 -3.09 -3.14 -5.74
CA SER A 75 -3.20 -3.66 -4.37
C SER A 75 -2.96 -5.18 -4.29
N GLN A 76 -3.51 -5.96 -5.22
CA GLN A 76 -3.28 -7.41 -5.28
C GLN A 76 -1.82 -7.76 -5.59
N SER A 77 -1.16 -7.03 -6.49
CA SER A 77 0.26 -7.26 -6.78
C SER A 77 1.14 -7.03 -5.55
N MET A 78 0.82 -6.01 -4.75
CA MET A 78 1.55 -5.72 -3.51
C MET A 78 1.24 -6.72 -2.41
N LEU A 79 -0.04 -7.08 -2.24
CA LEU A 79 -0.44 -8.10 -1.27
C LEU A 79 0.14 -9.47 -1.62
N ALA A 80 0.33 -9.81 -2.89
CA ALA A 80 0.98 -11.05 -3.30
C ALA A 80 2.47 -11.07 -2.90
N ASP A 81 3.16 -9.94 -3.05
CA ASP A 81 4.56 -9.78 -2.65
C ASP A 81 4.75 -9.80 -1.12
N VAL A 82 3.75 -9.34 -0.37
CA VAL A 82 3.72 -9.36 1.11
C VAL A 82 3.25 -10.72 1.66
N LYS A 83 2.21 -11.32 1.07
CA LYS A 83 1.59 -12.58 1.54
C LYS A 83 2.44 -13.82 1.27
N ASN A 84 3.30 -13.79 0.24
CA ASN A 84 4.30 -14.86 0.06
C ASN A 84 5.40 -14.87 1.13
N LYS A 85 5.32 -14.01 2.17
CA LYS A 85 6.26 -13.93 3.29
C LYS A 85 5.67 -14.45 4.61
N ASP A 86 4.78 -15.45 4.57
CA ASP A 86 4.38 -16.14 5.80
C ASP A 86 5.59 -16.86 6.44
N LEU A 87 5.95 -16.35 7.62
CA LEU A 87 6.59 -17.08 8.73
C LEU A 87 8.07 -17.49 8.53
N GLY A 88 8.97 -16.51 8.65
CA GLY A 88 10.38 -16.75 8.87
C GLY A 88 10.73 -17.15 10.33
N PRO A 89 11.89 -17.80 10.57
CA PRO A 89 12.30 -18.49 11.81
C PRO A 89 12.65 -17.58 13.00
N ALA A 90 12.11 -16.36 13.05
CA ALA A 90 12.35 -15.41 14.14
C ALA A 90 11.78 -15.91 15.49
N GLY A 91 10.81 -16.82 15.46
CA GLY A 91 10.24 -17.44 16.67
C GLY A 91 11.06 -18.60 17.26
N ASP A 92 11.82 -19.32 16.45
CA ASP A 92 12.54 -20.52 16.89
C ASP A 92 13.91 -20.18 17.52
N GLY A 93 14.57 -19.12 17.03
CA GLY A 93 15.85 -18.66 17.57
C GLY A 93 15.78 -18.13 19.02
N LEU A 94 14.64 -17.56 19.43
CA LEU A 94 14.43 -17.07 20.80
C LEU A 94 14.17 -18.22 21.80
N ARG A 95 13.51 -19.31 21.37
CA ARG A 95 13.30 -20.50 22.22
C ARG A 95 14.61 -21.24 22.51
N GLU A 96 15.52 -21.27 21.54
CA GLU A 96 16.83 -21.91 21.72
C GLU A 96 17.73 -21.11 22.69
N MET A 97 17.66 -19.76 22.65
CA MET A 97 18.39 -18.87 23.56
C MET A 97 17.90 -18.94 25.03
N VAL A 98 16.59 -19.07 25.26
CA VAL A 98 16.02 -19.19 26.63
C VAL A 98 16.33 -20.56 27.26
N THR A 99 16.59 -21.58 26.45
CA THR A 99 16.96 -22.92 26.91
C THR A 99 18.45 -23.00 27.27
N THR A 100 19.32 -22.25 26.58
CA THR A 100 20.75 -22.14 26.92
C THR A 100 21.02 -21.27 28.15
N LEU A 101 20.16 -20.28 28.42
CA LEU A 101 20.27 -19.40 29.59
C LEU A 101 19.69 -19.97 30.90
N ARG A 102 19.07 -21.16 30.87
CA ARG A 102 18.53 -21.85 32.05
C ARG A 102 19.41 -22.98 32.60
N GLY A 103 20.54 -23.28 31.96
CA GLY A 103 21.48 -24.31 32.43
C GLY A 103 22.70 -23.69 33.11
N PHE A 104 22.82 -23.89 34.43
CA PHE A 104 23.95 -23.56 35.33
C PHE A 104 23.83 -22.29 36.18
N SER A 105 23.05 -22.38 37.26
CA SER A 105 23.34 -21.67 38.51
C SER A 105 24.05 -22.61 39.49
N VAL A 106 25.15 -22.11 40.03
CA VAL A 106 26.11 -22.73 40.94
C VAL A 106 25.56 -22.90 42.35
N THR A 107 25.81 -24.06 42.95
CA THR A 107 25.95 -24.32 44.40
C THR A 107 26.85 -25.57 44.50
N GLU A 108 27.90 -25.68 45.31
CA GLU A 108 28.23 -25.10 46.61
C GLU A 108 29.76 -24.98 46.76
N LEU A 109 30.18 -24.00 47.54
CA LEU A 109 31.45 -24.01 48.25
C LEU A 109 31.33 -24.99 49.43
N ASP A 110 32.10 -26.07 49.43
CA ASP A 110 32.61 -26.61 50.69
C ASP A 110 34.07 -27.05 50.55
N ALA A 111 34.82 -26.64 51.56
CA ALA A 111 36.25 -26.76 51.65
C ALA A 111 36.64 -28.16 52.13
N ARG A 112 37.65 -28.73 51.46
CA ARG A 112 38.84 -29.42 52.01
C ARG A 112 39.23 -30.61 51.16
N ARG A 113 40.29 -30.46 50.35
CA ARG A 113 41.19 -31.60 50.09
C ARG A 113 42.60 -31.14 49.73
N LYS A 114 43.58 -31.78 50.36
CA LYS A 114 45.02 -31.58 50.18
C LYS A 114 45.44 -31.94 48.75
N ARG A 115 46.34 -31.13 48.17
CA ARG A 115 47.06 -31.41 46.92
C ARG A 115 47.81 -32.75 46.98
N SER A 116 47.90 -33.45 45.85
CA SER A 116 49.00 -34.39 45.59
C SER A 116 49.33 -34.56 44.09
N TRP A 117 50.58 -34.21 43.77
CA TRP A 117 51.55 -34.82 42.83
C TRP A 117 51.20 -35.11 41.35
N TRP A 118 49.96 -35.17 40.88
CA TRP A 118 49.72 -35.44 39.46
C TRP A 118 49.64 -34.19 38.55
N GLU A 119 49.50 -32.99 39.13
CA GLU A 119 49.35 -31.74 38.36
C GLU A 119 50.67 -31.06 37.95
N ARG A 120 51.83 -31.57 38.38
CA ARG A 120 53.13 -30.98 37.99
C ARG A 120 53.76 -31.59 36.74
N LEU A 121 53.19 -32.65 36.16
CA LEU A 121 53.86 -33.43 35.11
C LEU A 121 53.24 -33.34 33.71
N THR A 122 52.06 -32.73 33.54
CA THR A 122 51.43 -32.64 32.21
C THR A 122 51.26 -31.19 31.75
N GLY A 123 52.25 -30.73 30.99
CA GLY A 123 52.02 -29.94 29.77
C GLY A 123 51.50 -28.52 29.94
N LYS A 124 52.42 -27.58 30.17
CA LYS A 124 52.25 -26.19 29.73
C LYS A 124 52.21 -26.14 28.20
N ALA A 125 51.02 -26.28 27.61
CA ALA A 125 50.64 -25.71 26.31
C ALA A 125 49.20 -26.12 25.96
N ALA A 126 48.19 -25.38 26.44
CA ALA A 126 46.95 -25.11 25.69
C ALA A 126 45.99 -24.13 26.41
N PRO A 127 46.33 -22.83 26.61
CA PRO A 127 45.30 -21.82 26.89
C PRO A 127 45.04 -20.84 25.75
N ILE A 128 45.76 -20.93 24.62
CA ILE A 128 45.55 -20.00 23.48
C ILE A 128 44.59 -20.58 22.43
N VAL A 129 44.66 -21.89 22.16
CA VAL A 129 43.80 -22.56 21.16
C VAL A 129 42.32 -22.55 21.57
N ARG A 130 41.99 -22.77 22.85
CA ARG A 130 40.60 -22.76 23.36
C ARG A 130 39.97 -21.37 23.41
N PHE A 131 40.77 -20.31 23.51
CA PHE A 131 40.27 -18.93 23.44
C PHE A 131 39.98 -18.54 21.99
N GLN A 132 40.84 -18.97 21.06
CA GLN A 132 40.68 -18.71 19.63
C GLN A 132 39.49 -19.46 19.01
N GLU A 133 39.21 -20.71 19.44
CA GLU A 133 38.01 -21.45 19.04
C GLU A 133 36.71 -20.81 19.56
N ARG A 134 36.71 -20.30 20.81
CA ARG A 134 35.55 -19.58 21.38
C ARG A 134 35.34 -18.23 20.69
N PHE A 135 36.41 -17.51 20.37
CA PHE A 135 36.35 -16.25 19.64
C PHE A 135 35.82 -16.44 18.21
N ASN A 136 36.30 -17.46 17.48
CA ASN A 136 35.80 -17.79 16.15
C ASN A 136 34.32 -18.21 16.15
N THR A 137 33.88 -18.95 17.18
CA THR A 137 32.47 -19.34 17.35
C THR A 137 31.57 -18.12 17.61
N VAL A 138 31.97 -17.19 18.47
CA VAL A 138 31.22 -15.95 18.74
C VAL A 138 31.19 -15.05 17.50
N GLN A 139 32.31 -14.93 16.77
CA GLN A 139 32.36 -14.17 15.53
C GLN A 139 31.41 -14.73 14.47
N GLY A 140 31.34 -16.06 14.31
CA GLY A 140 30.39 -16.70 13.39
C GLY A 140 28.93 -16.54 13.81
N GLN A 141 28.64 -16.48 15.12
CA GLN A 141 27.29 -16.18 15.63
C GLN A 141 26.89 -14.72 15.37
N ILE A 142 27.82 -13.78 15.57
CA ILE A 142 27.60 -12.36 15.23
C ILE A 142 27.35 -12.21 13.74
N ASP A 143 28.18 -12.82 12.88
CA ASP A 143 28.01 -12.73 11.42
C ASP A 143 26.66 -13.32 10.95
N ARG A 144 26.18 -14.39 11.60
CA ARG A 144 24.84 -14.95 11.34
C ARG A 144 23.71 -14.05 11.83
N ILE A 145 23.83 -13.45 13.01
CA ILE A 145 22.83 -12.51 13.55
C ILE A 145 22.77 -11.26 12.66
N THR A 146 23.91 -10.70 12.28
CA THR A 146 23.99 -9.55 11.36
C THR A 146 23.41 -9.90 9.99
N GLY A 147 23.69 -11.08 9.45
CA GLY A 147 23.07 -11.52 8.19
C GLY A 147 21.55 -11.68 8.27
N ASN A 148 21.02 -12.18 9.38
CA ASN A 148 19.58 -12.27 9.61
C ASN A 148 18.93 -10.88 9.76
N LEU A 149 19.60 -9.96 10.45
CA LEU A 149 19.15 -8.59 10.60
C LEU A 149 19.11 -7.86 9.25
N LEU A 150 20.18 -8.00 8.45
CA LEU A 150 20.26 -7.46 7.09
C LEU A 150 19.12 -7.96 6.20
N ASN A 151 18.79 -9.26 6.29
CA ASN A 151 17.65 -9.84 5.56
C ASN A 151 16.31 -9.25 6.03
N HIS A 152 16.15 -8.99 7.33
CA HIS A 152 14.93 -8.40 7.89
C HIS A 152 14.78 -6.93 7.50
N GLU A 153 15.85 -6.13 7.61
CA GLU A 153 15.89 -4.74 7.13
C GLU A 153 15.59 -4.67 5.62
N THR A 154 16.12 -5.61 4.83
CA THR A 154 15.82 -5.69 3.39
C THR A 154 14.34 -5.99 3.14
N ALA A 155 13.71 -6.80 3.99
CA ALA A 155 12.28 -7.07 3.90
C ALA A 155 11.45 -5.84 4.25
N LEU A 156 11.76 -5.17 5.35
CA LEU A 156 11.10 -3.93 5.79
C LEU A 156 11.24 -2.82 4.73
N LEU A 157 12.43 -2.67 4.13
CA LEU A 157 12.66 -1.72 3.04
C LEU A 157 11.75 -2.01 1.82
N LYS A 158 11.57 -3.28 1.46
CA LYS A 158 10.66 -3.67 0.38
C LYS A 158 9.21 -3.34 0.72
N ASP A 159 8.81 -3.55 1.98
CA ASP A 159 7.44 -3.31 2.44
C ASP A 159 7.14 -1.80 2.49
N ILE A 160 8.08 -0.98 2.97
CA ILE A 160 8.00 0.49 2.92
C ILE A 160 7.82 0.98 1.48
N LYS A 161 8.66 0.51 0.54
CA LYS A 161 8.54 0.87 -0.89
C LYS A 161 7.22 0.44 -1.51
N ALA A 162 6.73 -0.75 -1.15
CA ALA A 162 5.42 -1.22 -1.61
C ALA A 162 4.31 -0.31 -1.08
N LEU A 163 4.32 0.01 0.21
CA LEU A 163 3.34 0.92 0.82
C LEU A 163 3.40 2.34 0.24
N ASP A 164 4.59 2.87 -0.08
CA ASP A 164 4.75 4.17 -0.75
C ASP A 164 4.06 4.16 -2.12
N LYS A 165 4.31 3.12 -2.93
CA LYS A 165 3.64 2.97 -4.22
C LYS A 165 2.12 2.74 -4.05
N LEU A 166 1.67 2.06 -2.98
CA LEU A 166 0.24 1.88 -2.70
C LEU A 166 -0.39 3.23 -2.41
N TYR A 167 0.27 4.05 -1.60
CA TYR A 167 -0.17 5.38 -1.24
C TYR A 167 -0.30 6.26 -2.48
N GLU A 168 0.74 6.31 -3.32
CA GLU A 168 0.74 7.05 -4.59
C GLU A 168 -0.41 6.64 -5.50
N LYS A 169 -0.62 5.33 -5.67
CA LYS A 169 -1.70 4.81 -6.52
C LYS A 169 -3.09 5.01 -5.94
N THR A 170 -3.21 4.99 -4.61
CA THR A 170 -4.45 5.35 -3.91
C THR A 170 -4.77 6.83 -4.12
N LEU A 171 -3.75 7.69 -4.11
CA LEU A 171 -3.87 9.12 -4.35
C LEU A 171 -4.22 9.44 -5.81
N GLU A 172 -3.57 8.78 -6.78
CA GLU A 172 -3.93 8.86 -8.20
C GLU A 172 -5.39 8.45 -8.43
N PHE A 173 -5.81 7.32 -7.86
CA PHE A 173 -7.19 6.86 -7.94
C PHE A 173 -8.18 7.86 -7.32
N TYR A 174 -7.84 8.44 -6.17
CA TYR A 174 -8.63 9.49 -5.53
C TYR A 174 -8.82 10.73 -6.43
N HIS A 175 -7.80 11.12 -7.18
CA HIS A 175 -7.88 12.21 -8.16
C HIS A 175 -8.67 11.82 -9.41
N GLU A 176 -8.48 10.62 -9.95
CA GLU A 176 -9.28 10.13 -11.09
C GLU A 176 -10.77 10.10 -10.77
N LEU A 177 -11.16 9.65 -9.56
CA LEU A 177 -12.54 9.69 -9.11
C LEU A 177 -13.10 11.12 -9.12
N ALA A 178 -12.30 12.12 -8.75
CA ALA A 178 -12.72 13.52 -8.80
C ALA A 178 -13.07 13.96 -10.23
N LEU A 179 -12.23 13.61 -11.21
CA LEU A 179 -12.46 13.92 -12.63
C LEU A 179 -13.73 13.23 -13.17
N TYR A 180 -13.94 11.97 -12.83
CA TYR A 180 -15.15 11.23 -13.18
C TYR A 180 -16.41 11.83 -12.54
N ILE A 181 -16.34 12.25 -11.27
CA ILE A 181 -17.45 12.94 -10.59
C ILE A 181 -17.77 14.26 -11.30
N SER A 182 -16.77 15.11 -11.56
CA SER A 182 -16.96 16.38 -12.27
C SER A 182 -17.56 16.20 -13.67
N ALA A 183 -17.15 15.16 -14.39
CA ALA A 183 -17.69 14.83 -15.71
C ALA A 183 -19.15 14.36 -15.64
N GLY A 184 -19.49 13.50 -14.69
CA GLY A 184 -20.86 13.04 -14.47
C GLY A 184 -21.78 14.19 -14.04
N GLU A 185 -21.34 15.06 -13.14
CA GLU A 185 -22.07 16.26 -12.73
C GLU A 185 -22.30 17.23 -13.90
N ALA A 186 -21.28 17.45 -14.74
CA ALA A 186 -21.43 18.24 -15.96
C ALA A 186 -22.46 17.63 -16.94
N LYS A 187 -22.43 16.30 -17.13
CA LYS A 187 -23.41 15.61 -17.98
C LYS A 187 -24.83 15.71 -17.43
N LEU A 188 -25.02 15.52 -16.12
CA LEU A 188 -26.33 15.68 -15.46
C LEU A 188 -26.87 17.10 -15.65
N ARG A 189 -26.03 18.12 -15.47
CA ARG A 189 -26.42 19.52 -15.72
C ARG A 189 -26.83 19.76 -17.18
N SER A 190 -26.09 19.20 -18.15
CA SER A 190 -26.46 19.27 -19.56
C SER A 190 -27.81 18.60 -19.85
N LEU A 191 -28.05 17.42 -19.26
CA LEU A 191 -29.29 16.66 -19.44
C LEU A 191 -30.50 17.43 -18.90
N ASP A 192 -30.36 17.96 -17.68
CA ASP A 192 -31.45 18.64 -16.98
C ASP A 192 -31.77 20.01 -17.61
N ALA A 193 -30.74 20.75 -18.05
CA ALA A 193 -30.91 22.08 -18.60
C ALA A 193 -31.26 22.09 -20.10
N THR A 194 -30.83 21.09 -20.87
CA THR A 194 -30.89 21.13 -22.34
C THR A 194 -31.56 19.90 -22.93
N ASP A 195 -31.01 18.70 -22.71
CA ASP A 195 -31.39 17.52 -23.49
C ASP A 195 -32.82 17.03 -23.17
N ILE A 196 -33.18 16.95 -21.88
CA ILE A 196 -34.52 16.52 -21.44
C ILE A 196 -35.59 17.55 -21.83
N PRO A 197 -35.42 18.87 -21.60
CA PRO A 197 -36.37 19.87 -22.09
C PRO A 197 -36.53 19.85 -23.62
N ALA A 198 -35.44 19.70 -24.38
CA ALA A 198 -35.50 19.59 -25.83
C ALA A 198 -36.30 18.35 -26.26
N LYS A 199 -36.05 17.19 -25.63
CA LYS A 199 -36.78 15.95 -25.90
C LYS A 199 -38.26 16.05 -25.54
N GLN A 200 -38.59 16.75 -24.46
CA GLN A 200 -39.98 17.03 -24.10
C GLN A 200 -40.67 17.86 -25.18
N ALA A 201 -40.03 18.91 -25.69
CA ALA A 201 -40.58 19.71 -26.79
C ALA A 201 -40.78 18.88 -28.08
N GLU A 202 -39.90 17.92 -28.36
CA GLU A 202 -40.06 16.98 -29.49
C GLU A 202 -41.29 16.08 -29.36
N VAL A 203 -41.61 15.65 -28.13
CA VAL A 203 -42.82 14.86 -27.80
C VAL A 203 -44.06 15.72 -28.00
N ASP A 204 -44.04 16.95 -27.49
CA ASP A 204 -45.19 17.86 -27.54
C ASP A 204 -45.52 18.28 -28.98
N ALA A 205 -44.51 18.40 -29.84
CA ALA A 205 -44.66 18.71 -31.26
C ALA A 205 -44.94 17.49 -32.17
N ALA A 206 -44.97 16.27 -31.62
CA ALA A 206 -45.09 15.05 -32.41
C ALA A 206 -46.52 14.81 -32.93
N PRO A 207 -46.68 14.31 -34.17
CA PRO A 207 -47.96 13.76 -34.62
C PRO A 207 -48.40 12.59 -33.73
N GLU A 208 -49.72 12.37 -33.59
CA GLU A 208 -50.27 11.30 -32.73
C GLU A 208 -49.67 9.91 -32.99
N ASN A 209 -49.34 9.61 -34.25
CA ASN A 209 -48.73 8.32 -34.64
C ASN A 209 -47.30 8.12 -34.08
N ASP A 210 -46.54 9.20 -33.87
CA ASP A 210 -45.14 9.14 -33.39
C ASP A 210 -45.03 9.51 -31.89
N LYS A 211 -46.09 10.08 -31.32
CA LYS A 211 -46.12 10.61 -29.95
C LYS A 211 -45.80 9.55 -28.90
N VAL A 212 -46.28 8.32 -29.09
CA VAL A 212 -46.01 7.19 -28.19
C VAL A 212 -44.53 6.82 -28.19
N LEU A 213 -43.91 6.73 -29.37
CA LEU A 213 -42.50 6.38 -29.51
C LEU A 213 -41.62 7.45 -28.85
N LYS A 214 -41.84 8.72 -29.16
CA LYS A 214 -41.05 9.82 -28.57
C LYS A 214 -41.24 9.92 -27.05
N ALA A 215 -42.46 9.69 -26.55
CA ALA A 215 -42.72 9.68 -25.11
C ALA A 215 -41.95 8.56 -24.40
N GLN A 216 -41.81 7.40 -25.04
CA GLN A 216 -40.98 6.31 -24.54
C GLN A 216 -39.50 6.68 -24.54
N GLU A 217 -38.98 7.28 -25.62
CA GLU A 217 -37.58 7.75 -25.68
C GLU A 217 -37.27 8.79 -24.59
N LEU A 218 -38.20 9.71 -24.31
CA LEU A 218 -38.07 10.68 -23.21
C LEU A 218 -38.02 9.98 -21.84
N ARG A 219 -38.88 8.98 -21.63
CA ARG A 219 -38.89 8.20 -20.40
C ARG A 219 -37.56 7.46 -20.21
N ASP A 220 -37.04 6.86 -21.28
CA ASP A 220 -35.77 6.13 -21.24
C ASP A 220 -34.60 7.09 -20.96
N LEU A 221 -34.60 8.29 -21.56
CA LEU A 221 -33.61 9.34 -21.26
C LEU A 221 -33.65 9.77 -19.78
N ARG A 222 -34.84 9.96 -19.21
CA ARG A 222 -35.01 10.31 -17.78
C ARG A 222 -34.52 9.18 -16.87
N ALA A 223 -34.85 7.93 -17.18
CA ALA A 223 -34.36 6.78 -16.43
C ALA A 223 -32.83 6.67 -16.48
N ALA A 224 -32.23 6.88 -17.65
CA ALA A 224 -30.78 6.89 -17.82
C ALA A 224 -30.11 8.03 -17.05
N ARG A 225 -30.76 9.21 -16.98
CA ARG A 225 -30.32 10.34 -16.14
C ARG A 225 -30.31 9.97 -14.65
N ASP A 226 -31.34 9.31 -14.15
CA ASP A 226 -31.42 8.87 -12.75
C ASP A 226 -30.37 7.80 -12.42
N ASP A 227 -30.10 6.89 -13.35
CA ASP A 227 -29.03 5.89 -13.21
C ASP A 227 -27.64 6.55 -13.17
N LEU A 228 -27.42 7.59 -13.99
CA LEU A 228 -26.19 8.36 -13.97
C LEU A 228 -26.01 9.11 -12.63
N GLU A 229 -27.07 9.72 -12.09
CA GLU A 229 -27.01 10.39 -10.79
C GLU A 229 -26.61 9.43 -9.67
N ARG A 230 -27.22 8.23 -9.65
CA ARG A 230 -26.86 7.18 -8.71
C ARG A 230 -25.40 6.76 -8.86
N ARG A 231 -24.95 6.58 -10.10
CA ARG A 231 -23.54 6.24 -10.37
C ARG A 231 -22.58 7.31 -9.88
N VAL A 232 -22.87 8.58 -10.11
CA VAL A 232 -22.04 9.70 -9.61
C VAL A 232 -22.03 9.72 -8.09
N HIS A 233 -23.16 9.44 -7.44
CA HIS A 233 -23.21 9.29 -5.98
C HIS A 233 -22.29 8.18 -5.47
N ASP A 234 -22.32 7.00 -6.09
CA ASP A 234 -21.45 5.87 -5.73
C ASP A 234 -19.96 6.22 -5.90
N LEU A 235 -19.60 6.98 -6.93
CA LEU A 235 -18.23 7.47 -7.13
C LEU A 235 -17.81 8.45 -6.00
N ARG A 236 -18.71 9.34 -5.55
CA ARG A 236 -18.44 10.23 -4.40
C ARG A 236 -18.21 9.44 -3.11
N LEU A 237 -19.05 8.43 -2.84
CA LEU A 237 -18.86 7.55 -1.68
C LEU A 237 -17.52 6.81 -1.74
N THR A 238 -17.18 6.28 -2.92
CA THR A 238 -15.90 5.61 -3.14
C THR A 238 -14.73 6.55 -2.87
N ARG A 239 -14.78 7.79 -3.39
CA ARG A 239 -13.75 8.81 -3.16
C ARG A 239 -13.57 9.13 -1.67
N GLN A 240 -14.67 9.21 -0.93
CA GLN A 240 -14.65 9.43 0.52
C GLN A 240 -13.98 8.27 1.26
N VAL A 241 -14.32 7.02 0.94
CA VAL A 241 -13.71 5.84 1.55
C VAL A 241 -12.21 5.77 1.22
N THR A 242 -11.82 6.07 -0.03
CA THR A 242 -10.42 6.14 -0.45
C THR A 242 -9.65 7.21 0.33
N MET A 243 -10.22 8.39 0.57
CA MET A 243 -9.60 9.42 1.39
C MET A 243 -9.35 8.94 2.83
N GLN A 244 -10.31 8.22 3.40
CA GLN A 244 -10.22 7.70 4.76
C GLN A 244 -9.18 6.58 4.92
N SER A 245 -8.78 5.90 3.83
CA SER A 245 -7.75 4.85 3.90
C SER A 245 -6.32 5.38 3.87
N LEU A 246 -6.08 6.58 3.32
CA LEU A 246 -4.74 7.18 3.20
C LEU A 246 -4.01 7.31 4.57
N PRO A 247 -4.65 7.78 5.67
CA PRO A 247 -4.02 7.82 6.98
C PRO A 247 -3.64 6.45 7.53
N SER A 248 -4.44 5.41 7.23
CA SER A 248 -4.14 4.04 7.67
C SER A 248 -2.92 3.47 6.97
N ILE A 249 -2.76 3.72 5.65
CA ILE A 249 -1.54 3.36 4.91
C ILE A 249 -0.33 4.05 5.54
N ARG A 250 -0.46 5.34 5.86
CA ARG A 250 0.60 6.13 6.50
C ARG A 250 1.01 5.58 7.87
N LEU A 251 0.04 5.18 8.70
CA LEU A 251 0.32 4.61 10.01
C LEU A 251 1.14 3.32 9.91
N VAL A 252 0.84 2.47 8.93
CA VAL A 252 1.61 1.23 8.69
C VAL A 252 3.02 1.56 8.21
N GLN A 253 3.17 2.51 7.29
CA GLN A 253 4.49 2.99 6.86
C GLN A 253 5.32 3.53 8.04
N GLU A 254 4.72 4.35 8.90
CA GLU A 254 5.39 4.91 10.08
C GLU A 254 5.81 3.81 11.06
N ASN A 255 5.00 2.74 11.19
CA ASN A 255 5.36 1.57 11.99
C ASN A 255 6.58 0.84 11.40
N ASP A 256 6.56 0.48 10.12
CA ASP A 256 7.65 -0.24 9.46
C ASP A 256 8.94 0.59 9.49
N LYS A 257 8.86 1.90 9.26
CA LYS A 257 9.98 2.85 9.39
C LYS A 257 10.55 2.87 10.82
N SER A 258 9.69 2.80 11.84
CA SER A 258 10.12 2.77 13.25
C SER A 258 10.79 1.45 13.65
N LEU A 259 10.49 0.35 12.96
CA LEU A 259 11.10 -0.95 13.20
C LEU A 259 12.49 -1.05 12.59
N VAL A 260 12.75 -0.34 11.48
CA VAL A 260 14.09 -0.26 10.88
C VAL A 260 15.04 0.62 11.69
N THR A 261 14.54 1.74 12.21
CA THR A 261 15.39 2.75 12.88
C THR A 261 15.78 2.38 14.33
N LYS A 262 15.37 1.20 14.82
CA LYS A 262 15.66 0.68 16.16
C LYS A 262 16.75 -0.38 16.15
#